data_AF-A0A109FJ49-F1
#
_entry.id   AF-A0A109FJ49-F1
#
_cell.length_a   1.000
_cell.length_b   1.000
_cell.length_c   1.000
_cell.angle_alpha   90.00
_cell.angle_beta   90.00
_cell.angle_gamma   90.00
#
_symmetry.space_group_name_H-M   'P 1'
#
loop_
_entity.id
_entity.type
_entity.pdbx_description
1 polymer ?
#
loop_
_entity_poly.entity_id
_entity_poly.type
_entity_poly.pdbx_seq_one_letter_code
_entity_poly.pdbx_strand_id
1 'polypeptide(L)'
;MLRSAIPRGPLLPASVPGCTCARQASHYPASLSTASHPPPPPPLAPSTAQASTADLSAAYDNPAWSDPAYLRRYRDPARRDVFPSQAAGQLHSKRPLATKTRAARSDARNVEGEAGMPALQPTSASASEQHYVADGANGNGKRPRRNRLEMEALWSGGDFSPPIPLESYKAQTTRPKHALLFPGSGSQYVQMGYFLRQTPAAQEVWAEAEHALHGFEEWRRGLHLHELPGEAGELGRMLDETEAARSRETRLKDIVFEGPQDELTRSSNAQPAILITSIAFLRALEKQHKLPLALTSSLILGHSSGEYSAAVAAGALSLVDAVRLTRLHGLLTHYALSLPSIRLSPDYDAPPTHRGQMSALVLNPGHSHADLAEVIRQVRASRTASDDPENQGCQGTVEVASFNSTTQVVLAGTRDGIMRASEVLCEREIASRAADLPVSAPFHCSFMAPAATGMQAALSSPSISLHTPSSPLMSGLDASLITTPSSLVSNLVAQISLPVRWSTCLASLPTQHQIRRLVFLGPGQALANLARRDAKLLREAEKAARAAAGGQNAVGEDVDDSKETEVISVATEKDMDRLREIWEEEDGV
;
A
#
# COMPACT_ATOMS: atom_id res chain seq x y z
N MET A 1 4.33 -64.89 2.65
CA MET A 1 3.51 -65.86 1.87
C MET A 1 2.46 -65.04 1.14
N LEU A 2 2.19 -65.08 -0.17
CA LEU A 2 2.79 -65.70 -1.38
C LEU A 2 2.75 -64.61 -2.50
N ARG A 3 3.76 -64.45 -3.38
CA ARG A 3 3.79 -64.88 -4.82
C ARG A 3 2.48 -64.64 -5.61
N SER A 4 2.44 -64.18 -6.87
CA SER A 4 3.42 -63.73 -7.90
C SER A 4 2.61 -63.16 -9.11
N ALA A 5 3.09 -62.73 -10.30
CA ALA A 5 4.36 -62.87 -11.04
C ALA A 5 4.54 -61.73 -12.09
N ILE A 6 5.46 -61.92 -13.06
CA ILE A 6 5.79 -61.07 -14.24
C ILE A 6 6.03 -62.02 -15.45
N PRO A 7 5.82 -61.61 -16.72
CA PRO A 7 6.48 -62.22 -17.88
C PRO A 7 7.61 -61.35 -18.48
N ARG A 8 8.66 -61.98 -19.03
CA ARG A 8 9.94 -61.37 -19.48
C ARG A 8 10.21 -61.56 -20.98
N GLY A 9 10.95 -60.59 -21.57
CA GLY A 9 11.97 -60.81 -22.63
C GLY A 9 11.48 -61.12 -24.05
N PRO A 10 12.36 -61.21 -25.07
CA PRO A 10 13.85 -61.30 -25.03
C PRO A 10 14.59 -60.16 -25.82
N LEU A 11 15.74 -59.61 -25.38
CA LEU A 11 17.19 -59.99 -25.52
C LEU A 11 17.99 -59.22 -26.61
N LEU A 12 19.26 -58.94 -26.29
CA LEU A 12 20.29 -58.17 -27.04
C LEU A 12 21.17 -59.09 -27.94
N PRO A 13 22.10 -58.56 -28.78
CA PRO A 13 23.47 -58.17 -28.36
C PRO A 13 23.93 -56.80 -28.94
N ALA A 14 24.82 -55.95 -28.39
CA ALA A 14 26.05 -56.07 -27.57
C ALA A 14 27.37 -56.31 -28.34
N SER A 15 28.21 -55.26 -28.57
CA SER A 15 29.69 -55.30 -28.44
C SER A 15 30.47 -54.00 -28.86
N VAL A 16 30.92 -53.22 -27.85
CA VAL A 16 32.30 -52.70 -27.53
C VAL A 16 33.17 -51.86 -28.56
N PRO A 17 34.38 -51.28 -28.24
CA PRO A 17 34.55 -49.82 -28.34
C PRO A 17 35.88 -49.29 -28.98
N GLY A 18 36.09 -47.96 -28.90
CA GLY A 18 37.43 -47.36 -28.67
C GLY A 18 37.96 -46.39 -29.72
N CYS A 19 38.48 -45.22 -29.31
CA CYS A 19 39.92 -45.01 -29.05
C CYS A 19 40.22 -43.52 -28.76
N THR A 20 41.22 -43.26 -27.91
CA THR A 20 41.82 -41.94 -27.67
C THR A 20 43.01 -41.69 -28.61
N CYS A 21 43.32 -40.43 -28.95
CA CYS A 21 44.70 -39.91 -28.99
C CYS A 21 44.76 -38.41 -29.35
N ALA A 22 45.85 -37.75 -28.92
CA ALA A 22 46.14 -36.33 -29.16
C ALA A 22 47.48 -36.14 -29.89
N ARG A 23 47.66 -34.99 -30.57
CA ARG A 23 48.92 -34.24 -30.90
C ARG A 23 48.55 -33.09 -31.86
N GLN A 24 48.80 -31.82 -31.55
CA GLN A 24 50.07 -31.04 -31.52
C GLN A 24 50.60 -30.53 -32.88
N ALA A 25 50.42 -29.22 -33.09
CA ALA A 25 51.39 -28.18 -33.48
C ALA A 25 52.18 -28.20 -34.83
N SER A 26 52.02 -27.11 -35.62
CA SER A 26 53.06 -26.22 -36.21
C SER A 26 52.37 -25.14 -37.10
N HIS A 27 52.59 -23.81 -36.95
CA HIS A 27 53.72 -22.96 -37.42
C HIS A 27 53.90 -22.99 -38.97
N TYR A 28 54.04 -21.91 -39.76
CA TYR A 28 54.51 -20.50 -39.56
C TYR A 28 54.00 -19.54 -40.73
N PRO A 29 54.60 -18.41 -41.19
CA PRO A 29 54.27 -16.99 -40.87
C PRO A 29 53.91 -16.02 -42.05
N ALA A 30 53.68 -14.73 -41.71
CA ALA A 30 53.94 -13.48 -42.50
C ALA A 30 53.01 -13.12 -43.72
N SER A 31 52.74 -11.85 -44.10
CA SER A 31 53.10 -10.50 -43.57
C SER A 31 52.25 -9.34 -44.14
N LEU A 32 51.95 -8.33 -43.30
CA LEU A 32 51.89 -6.85 -43.53
C LEU A 32 51.41 -6.21 -44.87
N SER A 33 50.40 -5.32 -44.78
CA SER A 33 50.37 -3.95 -45.38
C SER A 33 49.08 -3.19 -44.99
N THR A 34 49.06 -2.43 -43.89
CA THR A 34 48.96 -0.94 -43.85
C THR A 34 47.80 -0.25 -44.59
N ALA A 35 46.77 0.14 -43.82
CA ALA A 35 45.92 1.32 -44.08
C ALA A 35 45.68 2.06 -42.76
N SER A 36 45.65 3.39 -42.80
CA SER A 36 45.80 4.27 -41.62
C SER A 36 44.47 4.71 -40.98
N HIS A 37 44.35 4.53 -39.67
CA HIS A 37 43.35 5.21 -38.83
C HIS A 37 44.05 6.18 -37.85
N PRO A 38 43.38 7.28 -37.44
CA PRO A 38 43.95 8.24 -36.48
C PRO A 38 44.14 7.61 -35.09
N PRO A 39 45.06 8.12 -34.27
CA PRO A 39 45.31 7.59 -32.93
C PRO A 39 44.06 7.74 -32.03
N PRO A 40 43.78 6.76 -31.15
CA PRO A 40 42.77 6.94 -30.12
C PRO A 40 43.18 8.08 -29.16
N PRO A 41 42.21 8.78 -28.54
CA PRO A 41 42.53 9.79 -27.52
C PRO A 41 43.32 9.16 -26.37
N PRO A 42 44.19 9.92 -25.69
CA PRO A 42 44.96 9.41 -24.56
C PRO A 42 44.03 8.86 -23.47
N PRO A 43 44.43 7.80 -22.74
CA PRO A 43 43.64 7.32 -21.62
C PRO A 43 43.45 8.45 -20.61
N LEU A 44 42.20 8.76 -20.31
CA LEU A 44 41.87 9.69 -19.22
C LEU A 44 42.51 9.16 -17.95
N ALA A 45 43.33 10.01 -17.32
CA ALA A 45 43.99 9.68 -16.06
C ALA A 45 42.95 9.20 -15.02
N PRO A 46 43.30 8.25 -14.15
CA PRO A 46 42.36 7.72 -13.17
C PRO A 46 41.85 8.85 -12.28
N SER A 47 40.57 9.19 -12.43
CA SER A 47 39.88 10.05 -11.49
C SER A 47 39.83 9.30 -10.16
N THR A 48 40.69 9.71 -9.22
CA THR A 48 40.70 9.19 -7.86
C THR A 48 39.51 9.75 -7.07
N ALA A 49 38.32 9.33 -7.46
CA ALA A 49 37.12 9.36 -6.64
C ALA A 49 36.89 7.93 -6.14
N GLN A 50 37.69 7.51 -5.14
CA GLN A 50 37.33 6.36 -4.31
C GLN A 50 36.11 6.77 -3.48
N ALA A 51 34.92 6.63 -4.04
CA ALA A 51 33.70 6.53 -3.25
C ALA A 51 33.87 5.28 -2.37
N SER A 52 34.08 5.51 -1.08
CA SER A 52 34.29 4.40 -0.14
C SER A 52 33.00 3.58 -0.06
N THR A 53 33.13 2.26 0.11
CA THR A 53 31.97 1.37 0.31
C THR A 53 31.17 1.70 1.60
N ALA A 54 31.65 2.62 2.44
CA ALA A 54 30.95 3.16 3.60
C ALA A 54 29.91 4.24 3.26
N ASP A 55 30.03 4.96 2.14
CA ASP A 55 29.08 6.04 1.79
C ASP A 55 27.69 5.51 1.41
N LEU A 56 27.61 4.32 0.80
CA LEU A 56 26.33 3.69 0.49
C LEU A 56 25.59 3.18 1.74
N SER A 57 26.31 2.80 2.82
CA SER A 57 25.65 2.44 4.09
C SER A 57 25.09 3.64 4.84
N ALA A 58 25.72 4.82 4.73
CA ALA A 58 25.28 6.03 5.42
C ALA A 58 23.95 6.59 4.88
N ALA A 59 23.61 6.32 3.62
CA ALA A 59 22.31 6.70 3.03
C ALA A 59 21.10 5.97 3.65
N TYR A 60 21.32 4.85 4.36
CA TYR A 60 20.26 4.05 5.00
C TYR A 60 20.06 4.37 6.51
N ASP A 61 20.92 5.20 7.11
CA ASP A 61 20.76 5.69 8.48
C ASP A 61 19.86 6.95 8.50
N ASN A 62 18.55 6.78 8.30
CA ASN A 62 17.58 7.87 8.46
C ASN A 62 16.69 7.67 9.70
N PRO A 63 16.84 8.49 10.76
CA PRO A 63 16.21 8.25 12.06
C PRO A 63 14.71 8.62 12.13
N ALA A 64 14.02 8.85 11.00
CA ALA A 64 12.67 9.38 11.03
C ALA A 64 11.72 8.89 9.90
N TRP A 65 11.33 7.61 9.98
CA TRP A 65 10.12 7.09 9.31
C TRP A 65 8.82 7.83 9.71
N SER A 66 8.89 8.63 10.79
CA SER A 66 7.83 9.51 11.29
C SER A 66 7.94 10.97 10.82
N ASP A 67 9.03 11.41 10.21
CA ASP A 67 9.23 12.81 9.78
C ASP A 67 8.50 13.11 8.45
N PRO A 68 7.52 14.04 8.43
CA PRO A 68 6.88 14.48 7.20
C PRO A 68 7.87 15.07 6.17
N ALA A 69 8.99 15.64 6.60
CA ALA A 69 10.02 16.16 5.70
C ALA A 69 10.89 15.04 5.07
N TYR A 70 11.00 13.86 5.68
CA TYR A 70 11.61 12.67 5.06
C TYR A 70 10.71 12.13 3.93
N LEU A 71 9.41 11.97 4.21
CA LEU A 71 8.42 11.52 3.21
C LEU A 71 8.28 12.50 2.03
N ARG A 72 8.35 13.81 2.27
CA ARG A 72 8.40 14.84 1.21
C ARG A 72 9.68 14.77 0.38
N ARG A 73 10.84 14.43 0.97
CA ARG A 73 12.11 14.26 0.26
C ARG A 73 12.09 13.07 -0.70
N TYR A 74 11.37 12.00 -0.38
CA TYR A 74 11.22 10.84 -1.27
C TYR A 74 10.21 11.03 -2.41
N ARG A 75 9.24 11.95 -2.28
CA ARG A 75 8.28 12.31 -3.35
C ARG A 75 8.84 13.32 -4.39
N ASP A 76 10.00 13.94 -4.14
CA ASP A 76 10.63 14.92 -5.04
C ASP A 76 12.04 14.44 -5.48
N PRO A 77 12.20 13.93 -6.73
CA PRO A 77 13.49 13.43 -7.24
C PRO A 77 14.62 14.47 -7.23
N ALA A 78 14.32 15.77 -7.22
CA ALA A 78 15.31 16.85 -7.28
C ALA A 78 15.96 17.18 -5.93
N ARG A 79 15.60 16.47 -4.84
CA ARG A 79 16.06 16.77 -3.46
C ARG A 79 16.82 15.62 -2.78
N ARG A 80 17.43 14.73 -3.57
CA ARG A 80 18.43 13.80 -3.04
C ARG A 80 19.69 14.59 -2.65
N ASP A 81 20.16 14.34 -1.44
CA ASP A 81 21.47 14.70 -0.88
C ASP A 81 21.83 16.19 -0.74
N VAL A 82 21.37 16.81 0.36
CA VAL A 82 22.13 17.85 1.08
C VAL A 82 21.98 17.64 2.60
N PHE A 83 23.05 17.17 3.25
CA PHE A 83 23.25 17.32 4.69
C PHE A 83 24.19 18.51 4.94
N PRO A 84 23.80 19.54 5.71
CA PRO A 84 24.76 20.50 6.23
C PRO A 84 25.57 19.83 7.35
N SER A 85 26.82 19.49 7.06
CA SER A 85 27.75 18.93 8.06
C SER A 85 28.02 19.94 9.18
N GLN A 86 27.47 19.72 10.38
CA GLN A 86 27.96 20.41 11.56
C GLN A 86 29.22 19.70 12.05
N ALA A 87 30.37 20.36 11.89
CA ALA A 87 31.66 19.82 12.25
C ALA A 87 31.77 19.59 13.77
N ALA A 88 32.18 18.39 14.15
CA ALA A 88 32.55 18.10 15.53
C ALA A 88 33.99 18.59 15.79
N GLY A 89 34.17 19.34 16.89
CA GLY A 89 35.47 19.46 17.54
C GLY A 89 35.99 20.88 17.78
N GLN A 90 35.77 21.41 18.99
CA GLN A 90 36.87 21.90 19.82
C GLN A 90 36.47 21.95 21.31
N LEU A 91 36.92 20.96 22.06
CA LEU A 91 37.06 21.04 23.52
C LEU A 91 38.34 21.82 23.82
N HIS A 92 38.30 22.81 24.72
CA HIS A 92 39.34 23.00 25.74
C HIS A 92 38.83 23.86 26.91
N SER A 93 39.34 23.57 28.10
CA SER A 93 38.86 24.11 29.37
C SER A 93 39.76 25.21 29.94
N LYS A 94 39.21 26.06 30.83
CA LYS A 94 39.91 26.60 32.01
C LYS A 94 38.91 27.19 33.02
N ARG A 95 39.25 27.01 34.30
CA ARG A 95 38.51 27.38 35.54
C ARG A 95 39.39 28.42 36.32
N PRO A 96 39.01 28.96 37.49
CA PRO A 96 37.85 29.80 37.88
C PRO A 96 38.31 31.12 38.59
N LEU A 97 37.41 31.99 39.09
CA LEU A 97 37.33 32.47 40.51
C LEU A 97 36.37 33.68 40.78
N ALA A 98 35.99 33.82 42.06
CA ALA A 98 35.71 35.06 42.83
C ALA A 98 34.38 35.87 42.71
N THR A 99 33.39 35.48 43.52
CA THR A 99 32.73 36.27 44.60
C THR A 99 32.67 37.83 44.59
N LYS A 100 31.46 38.42 44.74
CA LYS A 100 30.94 39.20 45.92
C LYS A 100 29.84 40.26 45.61
N THR A 101 28.69 40.17 46.34
CA THR A 101 27.82 41.29 46.85
C THR A 101 27.12 42.24 45.85
N ARG A 102 26.02 42.98 46.14
CA ARG A 102 25.23 43.25 47.39
C ARG A 102 23.74 43.55 47.05
N ALA A 103 22.86 43.63 48.06
CA ALA A 103 21.39 43.73 47.97
C ALA A 103 20.77 45.13 48.19
N ALA A 104 19.47 45.29 47.83
CA ALA A 104 18.41 46.10 48.51
C ALA A 104 17.02 45.77 47.88
N ARG A 105 16.03 45.22 48.61
CA ARG A 105 14.88 45.85 49.33
C ARG A 105 13.81 46.49 48.41
N SER A 106 12.58 45.93 48.31
CA SER A 106 11.37 46.08 49.18
C SER A 106 10.54 47.36 48.82
N ASP A 107 9.21 47.50 48.95
CA ASP A 107 8.14 46.82 49.73
C ASP A 107 6.79 46.76 48.94
N ALA A 108 5.67 46.42 49.59
CA ALA A 108 4.38 46.02 48.98
C ALA A 108 3.16 46.89 49.38
N ARG A 109 1.95 46.52 48.85
CA ARG A 109 0.57 46.86 49.31
C ARG A 109 0.06 48.29 49.02
N ASN A 110 -1.24 48.61 48.88
CA ASN A 110 -2.53 47.88 48.64
C ASN A 110 -3.67 48.94 48.48
N VAL A 111 -4.95 48.54 48.26
CA VAL A 111 -6.23 49.28 48.60
C VAL A 111 -6.99 50.14 47.53
N GLU A 112 -8.26 49.74 47.29
CA GLU A 112 -9.55 50.43 46.92
C GLU A 112 -9.76 51.33 45.66
N GLY A 113 -11.03 51.34 45.17
CA GLY A 113 -11.57 52.35 44.23
C GLY A 113 -12.80 51.89 43.40
N GLU A 114 -14.01 52.32 43.78
CA GLU A 114 -15.35 51.91 43.31
C GLU A 114 -15.80 52.21 41.84
N ALA A 115 -16.95 51.61 41.48
CA ALA A 115 -18.11 52.20 40.75
C ALA A 115 -18.40 51.81 39.27
N GLY A 116 -19.69 51.55 38.97
CA GLY A 116 -20.26 51.76 37.60
C GLY A 116 -21.05 50.62 36.92
N MET A 117 -22.24 50.25 37.42
CA MET A 117 -23.37 49.73 36.60
C MET A 117 -24.24 50.94 36.12
N PRO A 118 -25.14 50.87 35.12
CA PRO A 118 -25.97 49.71 34.72
C PRO A 118 -26.23 49.51 33.20
N ALA A 119 -27.15 48.58 32.89
CA ALA A 119 -27.58 48.17 31.55
C ALA A 119 -28.67 49.06 30.90
N LEU A 120 -28.95 48.86 29.60
CA LEU A 120 -30.31 48.78 29.01
C LEU A 120 -30.28 48.33 27.53
N GLN A 121 -31.28 47.54 27.13
CA GLN A 121 -31.64 47.16 25.74
C GLN A 121 -32.69 48.17 25.17
N PRO A 122 -33.46 47.88 24.09
CA PRO A 122 -33.16 47.36 22.73
C PRO A 122 -33.65 48.36 21.64
N THR A 123 -33.67 47.94 20.35
CA THR A 123 -34.50 48.37 19.18
C THR A 123 -33.64 48.36 17.90
N SER A 124 -34.13 48.21 16.66
CA SER A 124 -35.48 47.97 16.11
C SER A 124 -35.36 47.16 14.79
N ALA A 125 -36.49 46.65 14.29
CA ALA A 125 -36.56 45.95 13.00
C ALA A 125 -36.87 46.90 11.83
N SER A 126 -36.53 46.48 10.60
CA SER A 126 -37.37 46.74 9.43
C SER A 126 -37.21 45.65 8.38
N ALA A 127 -38.33 45.30 7.74
CA ALA A 127 -38.38 44.45 6.57
C ALA A 127 -38.65 45.31 5.32
N SER A 128 -38.38 44.77 4.13
CA SER A 128 -39.07 45.24 2.92
C SER A 128 -39.29 44.08 1.95
N GLU A 129 -40.56 43.79 1.70
CA GLU A 129 -41.02 42.98 0.57
C GLU A 129 -40.98 43.83 -0.71
N GLN A 130 -40.85 43.21 -1.88
CA GLN A 130 -41.40 43.77 -3.12
C GLN A 130 -42.15 42.71 -3.91
N HIS A 131 -43.31 43.11 -4.41
CA HIS A 131 -44.35 42.22 -4.94
C HIS A 131 -44.16 41.83 -6.42
N TYR A 132 -44.78 40.71 -6.76
CA TYR A 132 -45.26 40.40 -8.10
C TYR A 132 -46.15 41.52 -8.66
N VAL A 133 -46.03 41.77 -9.97
CA VAL A 133 -47.13 42.29 -10.79
C VAL A 133 -47.34 41.30 -11.94
N ALA A 134 -48.58 40.87 -12.14
CA ALA A 134 -48.99 40.06 -13.27
C ALA A 134 -49.62 40.95 -14.34
N ASP A 135 -49.42 40.60 -15.60
CA ASP A 135 -50.25 41.08 -16.71
C ASP A 135 -50.53 39.89 -17.64
N GLY A 136 -51.75 39.78 -18.16
CA GLY A 136 -52.24 38.51 -18.71
C GLY A 136 -53.06 38.65 -19.99
N ALA A 137 -52.94 37.65 -20.88
CA ALA A 137 -53.87 37.48 -22.01
C ALA A 137 -53.95 36.02 -22.51
N ASN A 138 -55.06 35.36 -22.16
CA ASN A 138 -55.95 34.58 -23.04
C ASN A 138 -55.36 33.64 -24.14
N GLY A 139 -55.71 32.33 -24.12
CA GLY A 139 -55.26 31.43 -25.20
C GLY A 139 -55.69 29.94 -25.21
N ASN A 140 -56.93 29.61 -24.82
CA ASN A 140 -57.71 28.38 -25.09
C ASN A 140 -57.01 27.04 -25.51
N GLY A 141 -57.31 25.94 -24.80
CA GLY A 141 -56.57 24.67 -24.92
C GLY A 141 -56.92 23.72 -26.08
N LYS A 142 -55.88 23.01 -26.57
CA LYS A 142 -55.85 21.68 -27.24
C LYS A 142 -54.38 21.31 -27.45
N ARG A 143 -53.85 20.09 -27.23
CA ARG A 143 -54.37 18.87 -26.57
C ARG A 143 -53.16 17.99 -26.14
N PRO A 144 -53.28 17.14 -25.09
CA PRO A 144 -52.14 16.53 -24.41
C PRO A 144 -51.69 15.21 -25.06
N ARG A 145 -51.15 15.27 -26.30
CA ARG A 145 -50.72 14.07 -27.03
C ARG A 145 -49.22 14.01 -27.36
N ARG A 146 -48.50 15.13 -27.24
CA ARG A 146 -47.05 15.20 -27.50
C ARG A 146 -46.24 14.76 -26.27
N ASN A 147 -46.54 15.33 -25.11
CA ASN A 147 -45.89 15.01 -23.83
C ASN A 147 -46.04 13.54 -23.41
N ARG A 148 -47.06 12.81 -23.90
CA ARG A 148 -47.21 11.37 -23.61
C ARG A 148 -46.22 10.51 -24.39
N LEU A 149 -45.95 10.87 -25.66
CA LEU A 149 -44.95 10.19 -26.48
C LEU A 149 -43.52 10.51 -26.02
N GLU A 150 -43.28 11.71 -25.52
CA GLU A 150 -42.01 12.08 -24.89
C GLU A 150 -41.79 11.34 -23.55
N MET A 151 -42.84 11.14 -22.74
CA MET A 151 -42.75 10.32 -21.51
C MET A 151 -42.58 8.82 -21.79
N GLU A 152 -43.23 8.26 -22.81
CA GLU A 152 -43.06 6.85 -23.19
C GLU A 152 -41.66 6.57 -23.77
N ALA A 153 -41.04 7.55 -24.44
CA ALA A 153 -39.64 7.49 -24.88
C ALA A 153 -38.62 7.57 -23.73
N LEU A 154 -38.96 8.23 -22.60
CA LEU A 154 -38.13 8.28 -21.40
C LEU A 154 -38.13 6.97 -20.58
N TRP A 155 -39.11 6.09 -20.82
CA TRP A 155 -39.28 4.83 -20.09
C TRP A 155 -38.86 3.58 -20.89
N SER A 156 -38.58 3.75 -22.18
CA SER A 156 -38.07 2.70 -23.07
C SER A 156 -36.55 2.88 -23.27
N GLY A 157 -35.76 2.30 -22.35
CA GLY A 157 -34.34 2.56 -22.22
C GLY A 157 -33.51 2.29 -23.48
N GLY A 158 -33.01 3.38 -24.09
CA GLY A 158 -31.90 3.36 -25.04
C GLY A 158 -30.59 3.84 -24.40
N ASP A 159 -29.47 3.62 -25.09
CA ASP A 159 -28.08 3.68 -24.56
C ASP A 159 -27.56 5.05 -24.05
N PHE A 160 -28.42 6.07 -23.93
CA PHE A 160 -28.06 7.40 -23.43
C PHE A 160 -29.11 7.94 -22.45
N SER A 161 -29.22 7.29 -21.29
CA SER A 161 -29.82 7.95 -20.12
C SER A 161 -28.78 8.94 -19.55
N PRO A 162 -29.08 10.24 -19.41
CA PRO A 162 -28.14 11.20 -18.85
C PRO A 162 -27.80 10.83 -17.40
N PRO A 163 -26.56 11.04 -16.93
CA PRO A 163 -26.20 10.75 -15.55
C PRO A 163 -27.09 11.55 -14.60
N ILE A 164 -27.67 10.87 -13.61
CA ILE A 164 -28.47 11.48 -12.55
C ILE A 164 -27.63 12.61 -11.91
N PRO A 165 -28.11 13.86 -11.86
CA PRO A 165 -27.34 14.96 -11.28
C PRO A 165 -26.86 14.63 -9.87
N LEU A 166 -25.61 14.96 -9.54
CA LEU A 166 -25.00 14.72 -8.23
C LEU A 166 -25.81 15.34 -7.06
N GLU A 167 -26.61 16.36 -7.33
CA GLU A 167 -27.49 16.99 -6.34
C GLU A 167 -28.71 16.12 -6.00
N SER A 168 -29.16 15.23 -6.89
CA SER A 168 -30.27 14.30 -6.63
C SER A 168 -29.91 13.23 -5.58
N TYR A 169 -28.63 12.82 -5.53
CA TYR A 169 -28.12 11.94 -4.47
C TYR A 169 -27.84 12.69 -3.15
N LYS A 170 -27.89 14.04 -3.16
CA LYS A 170 -27.91 14.87 -1.95
C LYS A 170 -29.35 15.11 -1.44
N ALA A 171 -30.23 14.14 -1.63
CA ALA A 171 -31.31 13.94 -0.67
C ALA A 171 -30.72 13.89 0.75
N GLN A 172 -31.49 14.31 1.76
CA GLN A 172 -31.01 14.41 3.14
C GLN A 172 -30.89 13.02 3.80
N THR A 173 -29.93 12.21 3.33
CA THR A 173 -29.60 10.92 3.95
C THR A 173 -29.12 11.15 5.37
N THR A 174 -29.65 10.41 6.34
CA THR A 174 -29.13 10.40 7.72
C THR A 174 -27.81 9.64 7.85
N ARG A 175 -27.41 8.92 6.78
CA ARG A 175 -26.19 8.12 6.65
C ARG A 175 -24.93 8.86 7.16
N PRO A 176 -24.14 8.25 8.05
CA PRO A 176 -22.89 8.82 8.51
C PRO A 176 -21.84 8.89 7.39
N LYS A 177 -20.93 9.87 7.51
CA LYS A 177 -19.71 9.91 6.67
C LYS A 177 -18.95 8.59 6.80
N HIS A 178 -18.77 7.91 5.67
CA HIS A 178 -18.13 6.61 5.60
C HIS A 178 -16.87 6.63 4.71
N ALA A 179 -15.91 5.78 5.06
CA ALA A 179 -14.79 5.43 4.20
C ALA A 179 -15.01 4.03 3.60
N LEU A 180 -14.54 3.84 2.37
CA LEU A 180 -14.45 2.55 1.69
C LEU A 180 -13.00 2.05 1.74
N LEU A 181 -12.78 0.86 2.30
CA LEU A 181 -11.45 0.32 2.60
C LEU A 181 -11.22 -1.01 1.90
N PHE A 182 -10.08 -1.14 1.22
CA PHE A 182 -9.74 -2.35 0.47
C PHE A 182 -8.60 -3.15 1.11
N PRO A 183 -8.70 -4.48 1.22
CA PRO A 183 -7.67 -5.32 1.78
C PRO A 183 -6.49 -5.53 0.81
N GLY A 184 -5.31 -5.78 1.39
CA GLY A 184 -4.08 -6.11 0.66
C GLY A 184 -3.70 -7.59 0.73
N SER A 185 -2.48 -7.88 0.27
CA SER A 185 -1.86 -9.22 0.29
C SER A 185 -1.90 -9.87 1.68
N GLY A 186 -2.16 -11.17 1.73
CA GLY A 186 -2.44 -11.92 2.97
C GLY A 186 -3.93 -12.07 3.29
N SER A 187 -4.82 -11.45 2.49
CA SER A 187 -6.28 -11.62 2.58
C SER A 187 -6.84 -12.72 1.68
N GLN A 188 -6.05 -13.22 0.73
CA GLN A 188 -6.48 -14.19 -0.27
C GLN A 188 -6.70 -15.60 0.32
N TYR A 189 -7.79 -16.24 -0.09
CA TYR A 189 -8.07 -17.65 0.19
C TYR A 189 -8.80 -18.29 -1.00
N VAL A 190 -8.57 -19.58 -1.24
CA VAL A 190 -9.27 -20.31 -2.31
C VAL A 190 -10.78 -20.29 -2.04
N GLN A 191 -11.59 -20.12 -3.09
CA GLN A 191 -13.03 -19.83 -3.06
C GLN A 191 -13.44 -18.43 -2.57
N MET A 192 -12.51 -17.47 -2.41
CA MET A 192 -12.90 -16.09 -2.11
C MET A 192 -13.80 -15.50 -3.20
N GLY A 193 -14.92 -14.88 -2.80
CA GLY A 193 -15.93 -14.37 -3.74
C GLY A 193 -16.65 -15.43 -4.59
N TYR A 194 -16.50 -16.73 -4.31
CA TYR A 194 -17.09 -17.81 -5.13
C TYR A 194 -18.63 -17.73 -5.24
N PHE A 195 -19.31 -17.18 -4.23
CA PHE A 195 -20.75 -16.92 -4.28
C PHE A 195 -21.13 -15.89 -5.37
N LEU A 196 -20.26 -14.91 -5.63
CA LEU A 196 -20.47 -13.91 -6.68
C LEU A 196 -20.30 -14.45 -8.11
N ARG A 197 -19.70 -15.63 -8.32
CA ARG A 197 -19.28 -16.10 -9.66
C ARG A 197 -20.40 -16.20 -10.72
N GLN A 198 -21.65 -16.25 -10.28
CA GLN A 198 -22.83 -16.31 -11.15
C GLN A 198 -23.56 -14.96 -11.31
N THR A 199 -23.13 -13.90 -10.61
CA THR A 199 -23.76 -12.59 -10.75
C THR A 199 -23.18 -11.87 -11.98
N PRO A 200 -24.01 -11.20 -12.81
CA PRO A 200 -23.54 -10.55 -14.03
C PRO A 200 -22.36 -9.58 -13.84
N ALA A 201 -22.39 -8.76 -12.78
CA ALA A 201 -21.34 -7.77 -12.50
C ALA A 201 -19.99 -8.43 -12.16
N ALA A 202 -19.98 -9.58 -11.49
CA ALA A 202 -18.76 -10.32 -11.24
C ALA A 202 -18.27 -11.05 -12.49
N GLN A 203 -19.18 -11.55 -13.34
CA GLN A 203 -18.82 -12.16 -14.63
C GLN A 203 -18.15 -11.15 -15.58
N GLU A 204 -18.66 -9.91 -15.64
CA GLU A 204 -18.03 -8.79 -16.35
C GLU A 204 -16.62 -8.49 -15.82
N VAL A 205 -16.47 -8.37 -14.48
CA VAL A 205 -15.17 -8.14 -13.83
C VAL A 205 -14.16 -9.22 -14.14
N TRP A 206 -14.57 -10.49 -14.07
CA TRP A 206 -13.71 -11.61 -14.43
C TRP A 206 -13.37 -11.64 -15.93
N ALA A 207 -14.29 -11.25 -16.82
CA ALA A 207 -14.02 -11.16 -18.25
C ALA A 207 -13.02 -10.04 -18.60
N GLU A 208 -13.16 -8.85 -17.99
CA GLU A 208 -12.19 -7.74 -18.10
C GLU A 208 -10.80 -8.19 -17.61
N ALA A 209 -10.73 -8.90 -16.49
CA ALA A 209 -9.48 -9.40 -15.92
C ALA A 209 -8.85 -10.54 -16.74
N GLU A 210 -9.65 -11.48 -17.24
CA GLU A 210 -9.17 -12.57 -18.13
C GLU A 210 -8.63 -11.98 -19.44
N HIS A 211 -9.24 -10.93 -19.99
CA HIS A 211 -8.71 -10.19 -21.14
C HIS A 211 -7.38 -9.48 -20.82
N ALA A 212 -7.30 -8.80 -19.66
CA ALA A 212 -6.08 -8.12 -19.22
C ALA A 212 -4.89 -9.07 -19.06
N LEU A 213 -5.14 -10.28 -18.53
CA LEU A 213 -4.15 -11.34 -18.30
C LEU A 213 -3.76 -12.08 -19.58
N HIS A 214 -4.69 -12.29 -20.53
CA HIS A 214 -4.38 -12.96 -21.79
C HIS A 214 -3.32 -12.23 -22.61
N GLY A 215 -3.39 -10.90 -22.67
CA GLY A 215 -2.38 -10.03 -23.30
C GLY A 215 -1.26 -9.56 -22.37
N PHE A 216 -1.07 -10.17 -21.20
CA PHE A 216 -0.14 -9.67 -20.18
C PHE A 216 1.32 -9.71 -20.64
N GLU A 217 1.78 -10.83 -21.21
CA GLU A 217 3.19 -10.99 -21.59
C GLU A 217 3.61 -10.09 -22.77
N GLU A 218 2.72 -9.88 -23.74
CA GLU A 218 2.95 -8.92 -24.83
C GLU A 218 3.05 -7.49 -24.29
N TRP A 219 2.09 -7.09 -23.44
CA TRP A 219 2.12 -5.79 -22.76
C TRP A 219 3.38 -5.60 -21.91
N ARG A 220 3.75 -6.61 -21.11
CA ARG A 220 4.93 -6.60 -20.22
C ARG A 220 6.23 -6.42 -21.00
N ARG A 221 6.40 -7.16 -22.11
CA ARG A 221 7.57 -7.02 -22.99
C ARG A 221 7.63 -5.64 -23.65
N GLY A 222 6.47 -5.08 -24.02
CA GLY A 222 6.33 -3.71 -24.53
C GLY A 222 6.67 -2.59 -23.52
N LEU A 223 6.98 -2.92 -22.26
CA LEU A 223 7.54 -1.98 -21.29
C LEU A 223 9.06 -1.81 -21.38
N HIS A 224 9.76 -2.66 -22.16
CA HIS A 224 11.21 -2.62 -22.35
C HIS A 224 12.03 -2.61 -21.06
N LEU A 225 11.55 -3.28 -20.00
CA LEU A 225 12.19 -3.26 -18.68
C LEU A 225 13.65 -3.74 -18.71
N HIS A 226 14.00 -4.65 -19.62
CA HIS A 226 15.38 -5.14 -19.79
C HIS A 226 16.38 -4.08 -20.29
N GLU A 227 15.90 -2.97 -20.86
CA GLU A 227 16.69 -1.83 -21.34
C GLU A 227 16.99 -0.80 -20.24
N LEU A 228 16.32 -0.90 -19.08
CA LEU A 228 16.55 0.00 -17.95
C LEU A 228 17.99 -0.13 -17.40
N PRO A 229 18.57 0.94 -16.85
CA PRO A 229 19.88 0.86 -16.21
C PRO A 229 19.83 0.10 -14.87
N GLY A 230 20.97 -0.50 -14.51
CA GLY A 230 21.16 -1.14 -13.21
C GLY A 230 20.24 -2.34 -12.94
N GLU A 231 19.88 -2.52 -11.67
CA GLU A 231 19.15 -3.68 -11.16
C GLU A 231 17.73 -3.81 -11.74
N ALA A 232 17.09 -2.70 -12.11
CA ALA A 232 15.78 -2.75 -12.79
C ALA A 232 15.87 -3.39 -14.18
N GLY A 233 16.98 -3.14 -14.90
CA GLY A 233 17.28 -3.79 -16.17
C GLY A 233 17.59 -5.27 -16.03
N GLU A 234 18.33 -5.64 -14.98
CA GLU A 234 18.63 -7.03 -14.67
C GLU A 234 17.36 -7.81 -14.33
N LEU A 235 16.50 -7.22 -13.50
CA LEU A 235 15.17 -7.75 -13.17
C LEU A 235 14.29 -7.90 -14.42
N GLY A 236 14.35 -6.95 -15.36
CA GLY A 236 13.69 -7.04 -16.66
C GLY A 236 14.19 -8.21 -17.53
N ARG A 237 15.50 -8.46 -17.55
CA ARG A 237 16.09 -9.61 -18.27
C ARG A 237 15.69 -10.95 -17.62
N MET A 238 15.76 -11.05 -16.29
CA MET A 238 15.31 -12.24 -15.55
C MET A 238 13.85 -12.59 -15.82
N LEU A 239 12.97 -11.57 -15.90
CA LEU A 239 11.57 -11.74 -16.28
C LEU A 239 11.42 -12.26 -17.72
N ASP A 240 12.15 -11.68 -18.66
CA ASP A 240 12.08 -12.06 -20.08
C ASP A 240 12.64 -13.46 -20.36
N GLU A 241 13.62 -13.91 -19.59
CA GLU A 241 14.12 -15.29 -19.64
C GLU A 241 13.15 -16.27 -18.97
N THR A 242 12.67 -15.96 -17.76
CA THR A 242 11.91 -16.91 -16.95
C THR A 242 10.46 -17.05 -17.39
N GLU A 243 9.74 -15.95 -17.63
CA GLU A 243 8.33 -16.03 -18.04
C GLU A 243 8.18 -16.55 -19.49
N ALA A 244 9.14 -16.30 -20.38
CA ALA A 244 9.14 -16.88 -21.73
C ALA A 244 9.28 -18.41 -21.73
N ALA A 245 9.87 -19.01 -20.69
CA ALA A 245 9.98 -20.46 -20.53
C ALA A 245 8.67 -21.11 -20.01
N ARG A 246 7.70 -20.33 -19.52
CA ARG A 246 6.47 -20.84 -18.88
C ARG A 246 5.42 -21.20 -19.94
N SER A 247 5.58 -22.40 -20.50
CA SER A 247 4.81 -22.86 -21.67
C SER A 247 3.27 -22.89 -21.51
N ARG A 248 2.72 -23.05 -20.29
CA ARG A 248 1.30 -22.91 -19.95
C ARG A 248 1.12 -22.51 -18.49
N GLU A 249 0.53 -21.34 -18.21
CA GLU A 249 0.00 -21.03 -16.87
C GLU A 249 -1.47 -21.48 -16.73
N THR A 250 -1.82 -21.95 -15.54
CA THR A 250 -3.20 -22.10 -15.10
C THR A 250 -3.87 -20.73 -15.04
N ARG A 251 -5.12 -20.61 -15.48
CA ARG A 251 -5.83 -19.31 -15.44
C ARG A 251 -6.03 -18.88 -13.99
N LEU A 252 -5.84 -17.59 -13.71
CA LEU A 252 -5.97 -17.06 -12.34
C LEU A 252 -7.34 -17.38 -11.71
N LYS A 253 -8.41 -17.37 -12.52
CA LYS A 253 -9.77 -17.74 -12.10
C LYS A 253 -9.88 -19.18 -11.59
N ASP A 254 -9.21 -20.11 -12.27
CA ASP A 254 -9.15 -21.52 -11.85
C ASP A 254 -8.34 -21.63 -10.54
N ILE A 255 -7.21 -20.92 -10.43
CA ILE A 255 -6.41 -20.85 -9.20
C ILE A 255 -7.23 -20.34 -8.01
N VAL A 256 -8.02 -19.28 -8.21
CA VAL A 256 -8.82 -18.63 -7.15
C VAL A 256 -9.99 -19.49 -6.68
N PHE A 257 -10.67 -20.22 -7.57
CA PHE A 257 -11.87 -20.98 -7.20
C PHE A 257 -11.61 -22.46 -6.90
N GLU A 258 -10.61 -23.08 -7.52
CA GLU A 258 -10.41 -24.53 -7.52
C GLU A 258 -8.94 -24.96 -7.32
N GLY A 259 -7.99 -24.05 -7.46
CA GLY A 259 -6.56 -24.33 -7.32
C GLY A 259 -6.06 -24.44 -5.88
N PRO A 260 -4.77 -24.75 -5.68
CA PRO A 260 -4.19 -24.91 -4.36
C PRO A 260 -3.78 -23.56 -3.74
N GLN A 261 -3.83 -23.47 -2.41
CA GLN A 261 -3.68 -22.22 -1.67
C GLN A 261 -2.26 -21.62 -1.76
N ASP A 262 -1.23 -22.45 -1.93
CA ASP A 262 0.15 -22.05 -2.13
C ASP A 262 0.34 -21.32 -3.48
N GLU A 263 -0.19 -21.87 -4.58
CA GLU A 263 -0.22 -21.19 -5.88
C GLU A 263 -0.96 -19.85 -5.79
N LEU A 264 -2.12 -19.80 -5.12
CA LEU A 264 -2.83 -18.53 -4.89
C LEU A 264 -2.03 -17.55 -4.02
N THR A 265 -1.16 -18.03 -3.13
CA THR A 265 -0.35 -17.20 -2.21
C THR A 265 0.89 -16.60 -2.89
N ARG A 266 1.31 -17.10 -4.05
CA ARG A 266 2.33 -16.45 -4.89
C ARG A 266 1.85 -15.04 -5.25
N SER A 267 2.69 -14.03 -5.03
CA SER A 267 2.26 -12.62 -5.12
C SER A 267 1.72 -12.20 -6.48
N SER A 268 2.26 -12.76 -7.57
CA SER A 268 1.76 -12.54 -8.93
C SER A 268 0.34 -13.10 -9.15
N ASN A 269 -0.13 -14.04 -8.33
CA ASN A 269 -1.52 -14.52 -8.30
C ASN A 269 -2.34 -13.77 -7.24
N ALA A 270 -1.84 -13.68 -6.01
CA ALA A 270 -2.55 -13.10 -4.86
C ALA A 270 -3.02 -11.65 -5.12
N GLN A 271 -2.13 -10.79 -5.60
CA GLN A 271 -2.41 -9.36 -5.76
C GLN A 271 -3.53 -9.08 -6.78
N PRO A 272 -3.45 -9.55 -8.05
CA PRO A 272 -4.57 -9.38 -8.98
C PRO A 272 -5.82 -10.11 -8.51
N ALA A 273 -5.71 -11.27 -7.86
CA ALA A 273 -6.88 -11.99 -7.36
C ALA A 273 -7.66 -11.19 -6.30
N ILE A 274 -6.98 -10.56 -5.33
CA ILE A 274 -7.60 -9.70 -4.32
C ILE A 274 -8.26 -8.48 -4.96
N LEU A 275 -7.59 -7.85 -5.93
CA LEU A 275 -8.12 -6.74 -6.72
C LEU A 275 -9.42 -7.12 -7.43
N ILE A 276 -9.38 -8.18 -8.24
CA ILE A 276 -10.52 -8.68 -9.03
C ILE A 276 -11.69 -9.02 -8.10
N THR A 277 -11.43 -9.75 -7.01
CA THR A 277 -12.48 -10.07 -6.03
C THR A 277 -13.07 -8.80 -5.41
N SER A 278 -12.25 -7.87 -4.93
CA SER A 278 -12.74 -6.62 -4.31
C SER A 278 -13.58 -5.76 -5.26
N ILE A 279 -13.20 -5.69 -6.54
CA ILE A 279 -13.96 -4.94 -7.55
C ILE A 279 -15.22 -5.70 -8.00
N ALA A 280 -15.24 -7.04 -7.95
CA ALA A 280 -16.45 -7.84 -8.14
C ALA A 280 -17.47 -7.60 -7.02
N PHE A 281 -17.02 -7.54 -5.76
CA PHE A 281 -17.85 -7.13 -4.62
C PHE A 281 -18.45 -5.72 -4.83
N LEU A 282 -17.59 -4.74 -5.18
CA LEU A 282 -18.02 -3.35 -5.41
C LEU A 282 -19.07 -3.24 -6.52
N ARG A 283 -18.77 -3.76 -7.71
CA ARG A 283 -19.68 -3.66 -8.86
C ARG A 283 -20.95 -4.49 -8.69
N ALA A 284 -20.95 -5.55 -7.90
CA ALA A 284 -22.19 -6.26 -7.53
C ALA A 284 -23.10 -5.36 -6.68
N LEU A 285 -22.55 -4.74 -5.62
CA LEU A 285 -23.29 -3.79 -4.77
C LEU A 285 -23.79 -2.58 -5.56
N GLU A 286 -22.93 -2.00 -6.41
CA GLU A 286 -23.26 -0.81 -7.21
C GLU A 286 -24.25 -1.09 -8.34
N LYS A 287 -24.07 -2.16 -9.14
CA LYS A 287 -24.93 -2.43 -10.31
C LYS A 287 -26.21 -3.19 -9.97
N GLN A 288 -26.16 -4.18 -9.08
CA GLN A 288 -27.29 -5.10 -8.84
C GLN A 288 -28.15 -4.62 -7.68
N HIS A 289 -27.52 -4.12 -6.61
CA HIS A 289 -28.22 -3.59 -5.44
C HIS A 289 -28.39 -2.07 -5.46
N LYS A 290 -27.79 -1.37 -6.44
CA LYS A 290 -27.89 0.10 -6.63
C LYS A 290 -27.34 0.92 -5.46
N LEU A 291 -26.37 0.39 -4.72
CA LEU A 291 -25.64 1.09 -3.66
C LEU A 291 -24.41 1.78 -4.27
N PRO A 292 -24.39 3.11 -4.53
CA PRO A 292 -23.29 3.81 -5.21
C PRO A 292 -22.08 4.05 -4.28
N LEU A 293 -21.54 2.98 -3.69
CA LEU A 293 -20.59 3.02 -2.56
C LEU A 293 -19.36 3.89 -2.82
N ALA A 294 -18.69 3.74 -3.98
CA ALA A 294 -17.50 4.53 -4.27
C ALA A 294 -17.83 6.03 -4.42
N LEU A 295 -18.99 6.34 -5.00
CA LEU A 295 -19.46 7.72 -5.23
C LEU A 295 -19.94 8.41 -3.95
N THR A 296 -20.58 7.68 -3.03
CA THR A 296 -21.05 8.23 -1.75
C THR A 296 -19.99 8.23 -0.65
N SER A 297 -18.87 7.52 -0.86
CA SER A 297 -17.78 7.49 0.12
C SER A 297 -17.16 8.88 0.31
N SER A 298 -16.95 9.25 1.57
CA SER A 298 -16.22 10.48 1.91
C SER A 298 -14.71 10.32 1.73
N LEU A 299 -14.23 9.07 1.64
CA LEU A 299 -12.84 8.71 1.42
C LEU A 299 -12.73 7.25 0.95
N ILE A 300 -11.78 6.96 0.07
CA ILE A 300 -11.37 5.61 -0.32
C ILE A 300 -9.90 5.41 0.05
N LEU A 301 -9.54 4.24 0.57
CA LEU A 301 -8.17 3.86 0.87
C LEU A 301 -7.96 2.34 0.77
N GLY A 302 -6.72 1.93 0.55
CA GLY A 302 -6.35 0.52 0.45
C GLY A 302 -5.15 0.20 1.32
N HIS A 303 -5.11 -1.01 1.87
CA HIS A 303 -3.95 -1.50 2.60
C HIS A 303 -2.97 -2.17 1.63
N SER A 304 -1.72 -1.69 1.53
CA SER A 304 -0.70 -2.28 0.65
C SER A 304 -1.21 -2.42 -0.80
N SER A 305 -1.15 -3.61 -1.40
CA SER A 305 -1.70 -3.89 -2.74
C SER A 305 -3.19 -3.57 -2.92
N GLY A 306 -3.95 -3.41 -1.83
CA GLY A 306 -5.32 -2.89 -1.85
C GLY A 306 -5.44 -1.43 -2.33
N GLU A 307 -4.35 -0.66 -2.35
CA GLU A 307 -4.33 0.69 -2.95
C GLU A 307 -4.66 0.67 -4.46
N TYR A 308 -4.38 -0.44 -5.16
CA TYR A 308 -4.81 -0.60 -6.56
C TYR A 308 -6.32 -0.76 -6.67
N SER A 309 -6.96 -1.51 -5.75
CA SER A 309 -8.42 -1.61 -5.65
C SER A 309 -9.04 -0.25 -5.33
N ALA A 310 -8.43 0.50 -4.40
CA ALA A 310 -8.84 1.85 -4.06
C ALA A 310 -8.74 2.82 -5.24
N ALA A 311 -7.67 2.73 -6.05
CA ALA A 311 -7.49 3.54 -7.24
C ALA A 311 -8.51 3.21 -8.35
N VAL A 312 -8.87 1.92 -8.55
CA VAL A 312 -9.93 1.52 -9.48
C VAL A 312 -11.30 1.99 -9.00
N ALA A 313 -11.61 1.81 -7.70
CA ALA A 313 -12.86 2.28 -7.11
C ALA A 313 -13.01 3.81 -7.19
N ALA A 314 -11.91 4.56 -7.01
CA ALA A 314 -11.87 6.01 -7.17
C ALA A 314 -11.76 6.47 -8.64
N GLY A 315 -11.90 5.58 -9.63
CA GLY A 315 -11.85 5.91 -11.06
C GLY A 315 -10.49 6.39 -11.59
N ALA A 316 -9.42 6.27 -10.79
CA ALA A 316 -8.09 6.77 -11.13
C ALA A 316 -7.26 5.79 -11.98
N LEU A 317 -7.64 4.51 -11.98
CA LEU A 317 -7.07 3.44 -12.80
C LEU A 317 -8.20 2.62 -13.45
N SER A 318 -7.97 2.09 -14.65
CA SER A 318 -8.84 1.07 -15.24
C SER A 318 -8.63 -0.29 -14.54
N LEU A 319 -9.65 -1.16 -14.53
CA LEU A 319 -9.49 -2.52 -13.98
C LEU A 319 -8.45 -3.32 -14.77
N VAL A 320 -8.42 -3.17 -16.10
CA VAL A 320 -7.46 -3.85 -17.00
C VAL A 320 -6.02 -3.47 -16.64
N ASP A 321 -5.75 -2.18 -16.47
CA ASP A 321 -4.42 -1.66 -16.11
C ASP A 321 -4.04 -2.09 -14.69
N ALA A 322 -4.96 -1.98 -13.73
CA ALA A 322 -4.69 -2.41 -12.35
C ALA A 322 -4.41 -3.92 -12.24
N VAL A 323 -5.07 -4.78 -13.02
CA VAL A 323 -4.80 -6.23 -13.08
C VAL A 323 -3.40 -6.50 -13.65
N ARG A 324 -3.01 -5.80 -14.72
CA ARG A 324 -1.65 -5.89 -15.28
C ARG A 324 -0.58 -5.40 -14.31
N LEU A 325 -0.80 -4.24 -13.68
CA LEU A 325 0.12 -3.63 -12.73
C LEU A 325 0.30 -4.49 -11.47
N THR A 326 -0.78 -5.02 -10.89
CA THR A 326 -0.70 -5.91 -9.71
C THR A 326 -0.06 -7.26 -10.04
N ARG A 327 -0.31 -7.83 -11.23
CA ARG A 327 0.40 -9.01 -11.72
C ARG A 327 1.90 -8.74 -11.85
N LEU A 328 2.27 -7.65 -12.50
CA LEU A 328 3.67 -7.23 -12.67
C LEU A 328 4.35 -6.92 -11.34
N HIS A 329 3.67 -6.26 -10.41
CA HIS A 329 4.19 -5.96 -9.07
C HIS A 329 4.56 -7.24 -8.32
N GLY A 330 3.68 -8.23 -8.34
CA GLY A 330 3.93 -9.55 -7.75
C GLY A 330 5.09 -10.31 -8.39
N LEU A 331 5.34 -10.14 -9.69
CA LEU A 331 6.50 -10.73 -10.37
C LEU A 331 7.80 -9.97 -10.05
N LEU A 332 7.81 -8.64 -10.18
CA LEU A 332 8.98 -7.80 -9.89
C LEU A 332 9.48 -7.99 -8.44
N THR A 333 8.57 -8.01 -7.46
CA THR A 333 8.93 -8.21 -6.05
C THR A 333 9.42 -9.62 -5.74
N HIS A 334 8.93 -10.63 -6.46
CA HIS A 334 9.38 -12.02 -6.35
C HIS A 334 10.81 -12.18 -6.89
N TYR A 335 11.07 -11.75 -8.13
CA TYR A 335 12.38 -11.89 -8.75
C TYR A 335 13.45 -10.94 -8.19
N ALA A 336 13.07 -9.79 -7.60
CA ALA A 336 14.01 -8.87 -6.96
C ALA A 336 14.83 -9.55 -5.85
N LEU A 337 14.27 -10.56 -5.17
CA LEU A 337 14.98 -11.32 -4.14
C LEU A 337 16.25 -11.98 -4.69
N SER A 338 16.22 -12.47 -5.92
CA SER A 338 17.32 -13.22 -6.54
C SER A 338 18.38 -12.33 -7.22
N LEU A 339 18.25 -10.99 -7.15
CA LEU A 339 19.28 -10.08 -7.65
C LEU A 339 20.61 -10.24 -6.90
N PRO A 340 21.77 -10.02 -7.54
CA PRO A 340 23.08 -10.24 -6.92
C PRO A 340 23.36 -9.41 -5.65
N SER A 341 22.64 -8.31 -5.44
CA SER A 341 22.73 -7.46 -4.24
C SER A 341 21.92 -8.00 -3.05
N ILE A 342 20.88 -8.80 -3.31
CA ILE A 342 19.93 -9.29 -2.30
C ILE A 342 20.16 -10.79 -2.02
N ARG A 343 20.44 -11.60 -3.05
CA ARG A 343 20.76 -13.05 -2.99
C ARG A 343 19.82 -13.90 -2.10
N LEU A 344 18.55 -13.51 -2.00
CA LEU A 344 17.53 -14.31 -1.33
C LEU A 344 16.86 -15.23 -2.36
N SER A 345 16.59 -16.46 -1.95
CA SER A 345 15.70 -17.33 -2.73
C SER A 345 14.25 -16.97 -2.42
N PRO A 346 13.37 -16.92 -3.45
CA PRO A 346 11.94 -16.80 -3.26
C PRO A 346 11.28 -18.14 -2.88
N ASP A 347 12.02 -19.26 -2.88
CA ASP A 347 11.51 -20.58 -2.57
C ASP A 347 11.31 -20.76 -1.06
N TYR A 348 10.15 -21.31 -0.67
CA TYR A 348 9.83 -21.59 0.73
C TYR A 348 10.79 -22.62 1.37
N ASP A 349 11.34 -23.54 0.59
CA ASP A 349 12.23 -24.61 1.04
C ASP A 349 13.72 -24.21 1.06
N ALA A 350 14.05 -22.96 0.70
CA ALA A 350 15.43 -22.49 0.70
C ALA A 350 16.07 -22.53 2.11
N PRO A 351 17.41 -22.65 2.21
CA PRO A 351 18.11 -22.59 3.49
C PRO A 351 17.76 -21.30 4.27
N PRO A 352 17.60 -21.35 5.61
CA PRO A 352 17.22 -20.17 6.41
C PRO A 352 18.10 -18.93 6.20
N THR A 353 19.37 -19.12 5.86
CA THR A 353 20.34 -18.06 5.55
C THR A 353 20.03 -17.29 4.26
N HIS A 354 19.31 -17.90 3.32
CA HIS A 354 18.94 -17.34 2.02
C HIS A 354 17.45 -16.96 1.95
N ARG A 355 16.72 -16.98 3.08
CA ARG A 355 15.28 -16.70 3.10
C ARG A 355 14.97 -15.28 3.59
N GLY A 356 14.15 -14.59 2.80
CA GLY A 356 13.41 -13.43 3.24
C GLY A 356 12.25 -13.82 4.17
N GLN A 357 11.78 -12.88 4.99
CA GLN A 357 10.71 -13.11 5.95
C GLN A 357 9.96 -11.82 6.29
N MET A 358 8.67 -11.98 6.63
CA MET A 358 7.91 -10.98 7.38
C MET A 358 7.35 -11.61 8.66
N SER A 359 7.37 -10.88 9.77
CA SER A 359 6.77 -11.32 11.03
C SER A 359 5.95 -10.20 11.67
N ALA A 360 4.74 -10.53 12.12
CA ALA A 360 3.85 -9.62 12.83
C ALA A 360 4.12 -9.69 14.34
N LEU A 361 4.41 -8.54 14.92
CA LEU A 361 4.59 -8.32 16.36
C LEU A 361 3.28 -7.82 16.98
N VAL A 362 2.96 -8.33 18.16
CA VAL A 362 1.89 -7.78 19.01
C VAL A 362 2.51 -6.98 20.14
N LEU A 363 2.38 -5.65 20.09
CA LEU A 363 2.98 -4.74 21.05
C LEU A 363 2.27 -4.82 22.41
N ASN A 364 3.05 -4.68 23.48
CA ASN A 364 2.51 -4.53 24.83
C ASN A 364 2.02 -3.08 25.07
N PRO A 365 0.98 -2.89 25.91
CA PRO A 365 0.52 -1.56 26.29
C PRO A 365 1.64 -0.72 26.93
N GLY A 366 1.62 0.60 26.70
CA GLY A 366 2.61 1.53 27.25
C GLY A 366 3.84 1.75 26.37
N HIS A 367 4.11 0.87 25.39
CA HIS A 367 5.19 1.05 24.43
C HIS A 367 4.78 1.85 23.20
N SER A 368 5.69 2.70 22.72
CA SER A 368 5.48 3.50 21.51
C SER A 368 6.05 2.81 20.26
N HIS A 369 5.56 3.22 19.08
CA HIS A 369 6.20 2.83 17.80
C HIS A 369 7.66 3.31 17.69
N ALA A 370 8.08 4.32 18.45
CA ALA A 370 9.45 4.79 18.48
C ALA A 370 10.36 3.87 19.33
N ASP A 371 9.86 3.27 20.41
CA ASP A 371 10.59 2.31 21.24
C ASP A 371 11.03 1.11 20.39
N LEU A 372 10.10 0.58 19.59
CA LEU A 372 10.37 -0.48 18.62
C LEU A 372 11.36 -0.02 17.55
N ALA A 373 11.18 1.17 16.97
CA ALA A 373 12.07 1.68 15.92
C ALA A 373 13.53 1.81 16.40
N GLU A 374 13.75 2.22 17.66
CA GLU A 374 15.07 2.29 18.27
C GLU A 374 15.69 0.89 18.46
N VAL A 375 14.91 -0.13 18.86
CA VAL A 375 15.41 -1.52 18.92
C VAL A 375 15.77 -2.03 17.53
N ILE A 376 14.94 -1.79 16.52
CA ILE A 376 15.26 -2.17 15.13
C ILE A 376 16.56 -1.49 14.69
N ARG A 377 16.74 -0.20 14.98
CA ARG A 377 17.98 0.53 14.68
C ARG A 377 19.20 -0.09 15.38
N GLN A 378 19.08 -0.47 16.65
CA GLN A 378 20.15 -1.15 17.40
C GLN A 378 20.51 -2.51 16.76
N VAL A 379 19.52 -3.34 16.40
CA VAL A 379 19.74 -4.64 15.75
C VAL A 379 20.33 -4.50 14.34
N ARG A 380 19.99 -3.42 13.61
CA ARG A 380 20.64 -3.09 12.33
C ARG A 380 22.09 -2.64 12.51
N ALA A 381 22.39 -1.86 13.55
CA ALA A 381 23.74 -1.38 13.83
C ALA A 381 24.66 -2.49 14.37
N SER A 382 24.10 -3.50 15.04
CA SER A 382 24.84 -4.67 15.56
C SER A 382 25.00 -5.81 14.54
N ARG A 383 24.74 -5.57 13.24
CA ARG A 383 25.04 -6.55 12.20
C ARG A 383 26.55 -6.78 12.15
N THR A 384 26.99 -8.01 12.37
CA THR A 384 28.34 -8.42 12.03
C THR A 384 28.47 -8.37 10.50
N ALA A 385 29.37 -7.54 9.98
CA ALA A 385 29.77 -7.65 8.58
C ALA A 385 30.31 -9.06 8.34
N SER A 386 29.84 -9.75 7.29
CA SER A 386 30.39 -11.05 6.95
C SER A 386 31.79 -10.88 6.38
N ASP A 387 32.78 -11.59 6.95
CA ASP A 387 34.12 -11.69 6.35
C ASP A 387 34.07 -12.39 4.97
N ASP A 388 32.98 -13.13 4.71
CA ASP A 388 32.63 -13.67 3.41
C ASP A 388 32.14 -12.56 2.43
N PRO A 389 32.90 -12.25 1.36
CA PRO A 389 32.54 -11.24 0.38
C PRO A 389 31.34 -11.63 -0.51
N GLU A 390 30.91 -12.89 -0.52
CA GLU A 390 29.69 -13.30 -1.22
C GLU A 390 28.43 -12.88 -0.42
N ASN A 391 28.54 -12.68 0.90
CA ASN A 391 27.40 -12.44 1.81
C ASN A 391 27.22 -10.98 2.31
N GLN A 392 28.09 -10.04 1.92
CA GLN A 392 28.19 -8.71 2.55
C GLN A 392 27.00 -7.75 2.34
N GLY A 393 26.07 -8.02 1.41
CA GLY A 393 25.05 -7.04 1.00
C GLY A 393 23.81 -6.94 1.88
N CYS A 394 23.19 -8.08 2.23
CA CYS A 394 21.81 -8.10 2.76
C CYS A 394 21.68 -8.67 4.18
N GLN A 395 22.70 -9.39 4.68
CA GLN A 395 22.57 -10.17 5.92
C GLN A 395 22.16 -9.33 7.13
N GLY A 396 21.36 -9.93 8.01
CA GLY A 396 20.83 -9.27 9.20
C GLY A 396 19.91 -8.08 8.91
N THR A 397 19.47 -7.86 7.67
CA THR A 397 18.49 -6.80 7.37
C THR A 397 17.17 -7.10 8.04
N VAL A 398 16.65 -6.08 8.71
CA VAL A 398 15.33 -6.02 9.33
C VAL A 398 14.88 -4.55 9.31
N GLU A 399 13.67 -4.33 8.81
CA GLU A 399 13.03 -3.02 8.66
C GLU A 399 11.56 -3.13 9.08
N VAL A 400 10.93 -2.00 9.42
CA VAL A 400 9.48 -1.99 9.63
C VAL A 400 8.80 -1.91 8.27
N ALA A 401 7.88 -2.84 8.02
CA ALA A 401 7.12 -2.96 6.78
C ALA A 401 5.69 -2.42 6.89
N SER A 402 5.09 -2.50 8.08
CA SER A 402 3.77 -1.90 8.31
C SER A 402 3.49 -1.59 9.76
N PHE A 403 2.87 -0.43 10.00
CA PHE A 403 2.17 -0.10 11.23
C PHE A 403 0.68 -0.42 11.02
N ASN A 404 0.32 -1.70 11.15
CA ASN A 404 -1.05 -2.17 10.92
C ASN A 404 -2.05 -1.63 11.97
N SER A 405 -1.60 -1.40 13.21
CA SER A 405 -2.46 -0.96 14.32
C SER A 405 -1.64 -0.32 15.44
N THR A 406 -2.32 0.34 16.39
CA THR A 406 -1.74 0.74 17.68
C THR A 406 -1.00 -0.39 18.40
N THR A 407 -1.46 -1.65 18.24
CA THR A 407 -0.91 -2.84 18.91
C THR A 407 -0.29 -3.87 17.97
N GLN A 408 -0.18 -3.57 16.66
CA GLN A 408 0.42 -4.48 15.70
C GLN A 408 1.34 -3.77 14.69
N VAL A 409 2.59 -4.25 14.63
CA VAL A 409 3.62 -3.84 13.67
C VAL A 409 4.10 -5.07 12.92
N VAL A 410 4.45 -4.93 11.65
CA VAL A 410 5.07 -5.99 10.83
C VAL A 410 6.49 -5.59 10.48
N LEU A 411 7.43 -6.50 10.71
CA LEU A 411 8.81 -6.38 10.25
C LEU A 411 9.01 -7.14 8.94
N ALA A 412 9.93 -6.70 8.10
CA ALA A 412 10.39 -7.40 6.91
C ALA A 412 11.92 -7.37 6.77
N GLY A 413 12.50 -8.42 6.17
CA GLY A 413 13.94 -8.49 5.90
C GLY A 413 14.42 -9.93 5.72
N THR A 414 15.67 -10.18 6.11
CA THR A 414 16.24 -11.54 6.20
C THR A 414 15.65 -12.29 7.39
N ARG A 415 15.45 -13.61 7.29
CA ARG A 415 14.98 -14.44 8.41
C ARG A 415 15.80 -14.25 9.68
N ASP A 416 17.13 -14.26 9.54
CA ASP A 416 18.09 -14.02 10.63
C ASP A 416 17.89 -12.67 11.33
N GLY A 417 17.83 -11.57 10.56
CA GLY A 417 17.58 -10.22 11.11
C GLY A 417 16.22 -10.10 11.80
N ILE A 418 15.19 -10.74 11.23
CA ILE A 418 13.82 -10.77 11.79
C ILE A 418 13.76 -11.55 13.09
N MET A 419 14.43 -12.71 13.17
CA MET A 419 14.46 -13.53 14.39
C MET A 419 15.15 -12.77 15.54
N ARG A 420 16.35 -12.21 15.32
CA ARG A 420 17.05 -11.41 16.35
C ARG A 420 16.22 -10.21 16.82
N ALA A 421 15.62 -9.47 15.88
CA ALA A 421 14.80 -8.32 16.24
C ALA A 421 13.56 -8.72 17.06
N SER A 422 12.90 -9.81 16.68
CA SER A 422 11.74 -10.34 17.39
C SER A 422 12.09 -10.80 18.80
N GLU A 423 13.21 -11.50 18.96
CA GLU A 423 13.74 -11.95 20.25
C GLU A 423 14.00 -10.76 21.18
N VAL A 424 14.83 -9.79 20.76
CA VAL A 424 15.16 -8.59 21.57
C VAL A 424 13.91 -7.75 21.90
N LEU A 425 12.92 -7.68 21.01
CA LEU A 425 11.66 -6.97 21.28
C LEU A 425 10.77 -7.69 22.30
N CYS A 426 10.83 -9.03 22.35
CA CYS A 426 10.12 -9.82 23.37
C CYS A 426 10.87 -9.82 24.72
N GLU A 427 12.20 -9.93 24.72
CA GLU A 427 13.02 -9.84 25.94
C GLU A 427 12.88 -8.49 26.65
N ARG A 428 12.74 -7.40 25.90
CA ARG A 428 12.52 -6.04 26.44
C ARG A 428 11.06 -5.75 26.79
N GLU A 429 10.18 -6.75 26.74
CA GLU A 429 8.73 -6.64 26.95
C GLU A 429 8.01 -5.62 26.04
N ILE A 430 8.63 -5.18 24.93
CA ILE A 430 8.01 -4.27 23.96
C ILE A 430 6.95 -5.00 23.13
N ALA A 431 7.18 -6.27 22.81
CA ALA A 431 6.23 -7.14 22.14
C ALA A 431 5.92 -8.39 22.97
N SER A 432 4.63 -8.70 23.14
CA SER A 432 4.18 -9.95 23.78
C SER A 432 4.52 -11.21 22.97
N ARG A 433 4.56 -11.08 21.64
CA ARG A 433 4.88 -12.18 20.71
C ARG A 433 5.21 -11.66 19.32
N ALA A 434 6.00 -12.43 18.58
CA ALA A 434 6.13 -12.39 17.13
C ALA A 434 5.40 -13.60 16.50
N ALA A 435 4.95 -13.46 15.24
CA ALA A 435 4.43 -14.56 14.45
C ALA A 435 4.81 -14.39 12.97
N ASP A 436 5.36 -15.42 12.36
CA ASP A 436 5.76 -15.43 10.95
C ASP A 436 4.53 -15.34 10.03
N LEU A 437 4.61 -14.52 8.98
CA LEU A 437 3.52 -14.34 8.03
C LEU A 437 3.72 -15.25 6.80
N PRO A 438 2.66 -15.92 6.30
CA PRO A 438 2.72 -16.78 5.13
C PRO A 438 2.71 -15.94 3.83
N VAL A 439 3.82 -15.24 3.57
CA VAL A 439 3.99 -14.34 2.43
C VAL A 439 5.20 -14.77 1.58
N SER A 440 5.20 -14.45 0.29
CA SER A 440 6.23 -14.91 -0.65
C SER A 440 7.48 -14.02 -0.71
N ALA A 441 7.47 -12.85 -0.07
CA ALA A 441 8.62 -11.94 -0.02
C ALA A 441 8.54 -10.99 1.18
N PRO A 442 9.68 -10.44 1.65
CA PRO A 442 9.75 -9.28 2.54
C PRO A 442 9.32 -7.99 1.81
N PHE A 443 8.03 -7.66 1.85
CA PHE A 443 7.49 -6.42 1.26
C PHE A 443 7.77 -5.17 2.11
N HIS A 444 7.61 -3.99 1.48
CA HIS A 444 7.68 -2.68 2.14
C HIS A 444 9.04 -2.42 2.84
N CYS A 445 10.12 -2.90 2.21
CA CYS A 445 11.48 -2.69 2.67
C CYS A 445 12.43 -2.39 1.49
N SER A 446 13.66 -2.02 1.80
CA SER A 446 14.75 -1.68 0.88
C SER A 446 15.01 -2.71 -0.23
N PHE A 447 14.80 -4.01 0.02
CA PHE A 447 14.94 -5.07 -0.99
C PHE A 447 13.98 -4.89 -2.19
N MET A 448 12.89 -4.15 -2.02
CA MET A 448 11.89 -3.93 -3.07
C MET A 448 12.21 -2.71 -3.96
N ALA A 449 13.32 -2.00 -3.75
CA ALA A 449 13.69 -0.82 -4.54
C ALA A 449 13.89 -1.07 -6.06
N PRO A 450 14.48 -2.20 -6.51
CA PRO A 450 14.52 -2.56 -7.93
C PRO A 450 13.13 -2.76 -8.52
N ALA A 451 12.24 -3.43 -7.78
CA ALA A 451 10.85 -3.64 -8.16
C ALA A 451 10.06 -2.32 -8.24
N ALA A 452 10.29 -1.39 -7.30
CA ALA A 452 9.72 -0.04 -7.34
C ALA A 452 10.16 0.74 -8.61
N THR A 453 11.42 0.59 -9.01
CA THR A 453 11.97 1.22 -10.23
C THR A 453 11.34 0.62 -11.50
N GLY A 454 11.18 -0.71 -11.57
CA GLY A 454 10.45 -1.36 -12.66
C GLY A 454 8.97 -0.95 -12.73
N MET A 455 8.32 -0.80 -11.57
CA MET A 455 6.93 -0.32 -11.50
C MET A 455 6.80 1.15 -11.92
N GLN A 456 7.78 2.00 -11.59
CA GLN A 456 7.82 3.40 -12.06
C GLN A 456 7.83 3.48 -13.59
N ALA A 457 8.62 2.62 -14.26
CA ALA A 457 8.61 2.55 -15.72
C ALA A 457 7.25 2.06 -16.28
N ALA A 458 6.63 1.07 -15.64
CA ALA A 458 5.30 0.57 -16.02
C ALA A 458 4.20 1.64 -15.87
N LEU A 459 4.14 2.32 -14.72
CA LEU A 459 3.17 3.38 -14.42
C LEU A 459 3.37 4.65 -15.25
N SER A 460 4.58 4.89 -15.77
CA SER A 460 4.89 5.98 -16.71
C SER A 460 4.78 5.58 -18.18
N SER A 461 4.41 4.32 -18.47
CA SER A 461 4.22 3.86 -19.85
C SER A 461 2.99 4.51 -20.48
N PRO A 462 3.04 4.93 -21.77
CA PRO A 462 1.86 5.41 -22.48
C PRO A 462 0.79 4.32 -22.70
N SER A 463 1.08 3.07 -22.35
CA SER A 463 0.12 1.96 -22.37
C SER A 463 -0.83 1.95 -21.17
N ILE A 464 -0.56 2.74 -20.12
CA ILE A 464 -1.38 2.82 -18.90
C ILE A 464 -2.18 4.13 -18.89
N SER A 465 -3.49 4.04 -18.68
CA SER A 465 -4.35 5.22 -18.55
C SER A 465 -4.56 5.58 -17.08
N LEU A 466 -4.06 6.76 -16.69
CA LEU A 466 -4.21 7.31 -15.34
C LEU A 466 -5.15 8.52 -15.36
N HIS A 467 -6.06 8.58 -14.40
CA HIS A 467 -7.04 9.64 -14.28
C HIS A 467 -6.97 10.31 -12.90
N THR A 468 -7.47 11.55 -12.82
CA THR A 468 -7.73 12.21 -11.53
C THR A 468 -8.80 11.41 -10.79
N PRO A 469 -8.60 11.04 -9.51
CA PRO A 469 -9.62 10.34 -8.73
C PRO A 469 -10.95 11.09 -8.70
N SER A 470 -12.06 10.42 -9.01
CA SER A 470 -13.42 10.97 -8.94
C SER A 470 -13.95 11.04 -7.50
N SER A 471 -13.45 10.16 -6.63
CA SER A 471 -13.71 10.15 -5.19
C SER A 471 -12.42 10.42 -4.41
N PRO A 472 -12.46 11.01 -3.20
CA PRO A 472 -11.27 11.31 -2.43
C PRO A 472 -10.48 10.04 -2.09
N LEU A 473 -9.23 9.94 -2.57
CA LEU A 473 -8.35 8.79 -2.37
C LEU A 473 -7.25 9.15 -1.36
N MET A 474 -6.99 8.30 -0.36
CA MET A 474 -5.93 8.51 0.65
C MET A 474 -4.73 7.59 0.46
N SER A 475 -3.54 8.15 0.65
CA SER A 475 -2.25 7.45 0.67
C SER A 475 -2.05 6.66 1.97
N GLY A 476 -1.71 5.37 1.86
CA GLY A 476 -1.29 4.52 2.97
C GLY A 476 0.08 4.89 3.56
N LEU A 477 0.83 5.81 2.94
CA LEU A 477 2.18 6.24 3.38
C LEU A 477 2.16 7.40 4.37
N ASP A 478 1.19 8.30 4.28
CA ASP A 478 1.17 9.53 5.09
C ASP A 478 -0.23 10.08 5.40
N ALA A 479 -1.29 9.35 5.07
CA ALA A 479 -2.68 9.78 5.19
C ALA A 479 -3.03 11.06 4.39
N SER A 480 -2.18 11.49 3.45
CA SER A 480 -2.50 12.60 2.55
C SER A 480 -3.46 12.18 1.42
N LEU A 481 -4.18 13.14 0.85
CA LEU A 481 -5.03 12.90 -0.31
C LEU A 481 -4.22 12.80 -1.60
N ILE A 482 -4.51 11.77 -2.38
CA ILE A 482 -4.05 11.59 -3.76
C ILE A 482 -5.06 12.31 -4.66
N THR A 483 -4.61 13.34 -5.37
CA THR A 483 -5.49 14.27 -6.11
C THR A 483 -5.14 14.42 -7.58
N THR A 484 -4.04 13.79 -8.04
CA THR A 484 -3.57 13.85 -9.43
C THR A 484 -2.96 12.52 -9.88
N PRO A 485 -2.95 12.21 -11.19
CA PRO A 485 -2.23 11.07 -11.76
C PRO A 485 -0.79 10.98 -11.28
N SER A 486 -0.04 12.08 -11.30
CA SER A 486 1.36 12.12 -10.86
C SER A 486 1.51 11.77 -9.38
N SER A 487 0.63 12.28 -8.52
CA SER A 487 0.63 11.91 -7.09
C SER A 487 0.28 10.44 -6.86
N LEU A 488 -0.58 9.84 -7.70
CA LEU A 488 -0.90 8.41 -7.65
C LEU A 488 0.32 7.58 -8.04
N VAL A 489 1.04 7.93 -9.10
CA VAL A 489 2.27 7.25 -9.52
C VAL A 489 3.34 7.31 -8.42
N SER A 490 3.66 8.51 -7.92
CA SER A 490 4.65 8.67 -6.84
C SER A 490 4.26 7.89 -5.59
N ASN A 491 2.97 7.79 -5.29
CA ASN A 491 2.48 6.99 -4.16
C ASN A 491 2.59 5.48 -4.41
N LEU A 492 2.06 4.97 -5.53
CA LEU A 492 2.05 3.55 -5.87
C LEU A 492 3.47 2.97 -6.02
N VAL A 493 4.43 3.78 -6.48
CA VAL A 493 5.86 3.42 -6.53
C VAL A 493 6.48 3.43 -5.13
N ALA A 494 6.28 4.50 -4.36
CA ALA A 494 6.89 4.65 -3.05
C ALA A 494 6.41 3.58 -2.04
N GLN A 495 5.15 3.15 -2.10
CA GLN A 495 4.65 2.10 -1.20
C GLN A 495 5.30 0.73 -1.40
N ILE A 496 6.01 0.48 -2.51
CA ILE A 496 6.64 -0.81 -2.77
C ILE A 496 7.80 -1.08 -1.80
N SER A 497 8.57 -0.03 -1.46
CA SER A 497 9.74 -0.10 -0.59
C SER A 497 9.60 0.63 0.75
N LEU A 498 8.55 1.45 0.94
CA LEU A 498 8.30 2.17 2.19
C LEU A 498 7.19 1.51 3.04
N PRO A 499 7.24 1.65 4.39
CA PRO A 499 6.25 1.07 5.29
C PRO A 499 4.85 1.63 5.10
N VAL A 500 3.85 0.73 5.16
CA VAL A 500 2.43 1.11 5.24
C VAL A 500 2.14 1.67 6.64
N ARG A 501 1.46 2.83 6.72
CA ARG A 501 1.13 3.51 7.98
C ARG A 501 -0.38 3.46 8.25
N TRP A 502 -0.92 2.24 8.22
CA TRP A 502 -2.37 2.00 8.34
C TRP A 502 -2.98 2.54 9.64
N SER A 503 -2.28 2.41 10.77
CA SER A 503 -2.69 2.97 12.06
C SER A 503 -2.84 4.50 12.01
N THR A 504 -1.94 5.20 11.30
CA THR A 504 -2.02 6.65 11.08
C THR A 504 -3.21 7.01 10.19
N CYS A 505 -3.45 6.23 9.14
CA CYS A 505 -4.60 6.41 8.26
C CYS A 505 -5.91 6.27 9.06
N LEU A 506 -6.10 5.15 9.77
CA LEU A 506 -7.32 4.91 10.58
C LEU A 506 -7.53 5.97 11.68
N ALA A 507 -6.48 6.40 12.38
CA ALA A 507 -6.57 7.43 13.43
C ALA A 507 -6.98 8.82 12.88
N SER A 508 -6.67 9.12 11.61
CA SER A 508 -7.07 10.38 10.96
C SER A 508 -8.57 10.44 10.64
N LEU A 509 -9.22 9.29 10.40
CA LEU A 509 -10.60 9.24 9.90
C LEU A 509 -11.62 9.92 10.84
N PRO A 510 -11.71 9.59 12.15
CA PRO A 510 -12.70 10.19 13.04
C PRO A 510 -12.36 11.63 13.47
N THR A 511 -11.08 12.03 13.41
CA THR A 511 -10.56 13.30 13.95
C THR A 511 -10.39 14.38 12.88
N GLN A 512 -9.81 14.04 11.73
CA GLN A 512 -9.53 14.98 10.63
C GLN A 512 -10.66 14.99 9.60
N HIS A 513 -11.14 13.81 9.20
CA HIS A 513 -12.16 13.67 8.14
C HIS A 513 -13.62 13.64 8.65
N GLN A 514 -13.80 13.49 9.97
CA GLN A 514 -15.09 13.23 10.63
C GLN A 514 -15.83 11.98 10.10
N ILE A 515 -15.08 10.99 9.63
CA ILE A 515 -15.60 9.70 9.15
C ILE A 515 -15.79 8.78 10.35
N ARG A 516 -16.98 8.18 10.48
CA ARG A 516 -17.35 7.29 11.60
C ARG A 516 -17.82 5.91 11.18
N ARG A 517 -18.01 5.65 9.88
CA ARG A 517 -18.24 4.30 9.35
C ARG A 517 -17.08 3.86 8.47
N LEU A 518 -16.56 2.66 8.71
CA LEU A 518 -15.50 2.02 7.94
C LEU A 518 -16.06 0.79 7.24
N VAL A 519 -16.22 0.84 5.91
CA VAL A 519 -16.70 -0.29 5.09
C VAL A 519 -15.50 -0.99 4.46
N PHE A 520 -15.08 -2.12 5.03
CA PHE A 520 -14.05 -2.98 4.45
C PHE A 520 -14.67 -3.90 3.40
N LEU A 521 -14.19 -3.83 2.15
CA LEU A 521 -14.80 -4.52 1.01
C LEU A 521 -13.78 -5.40 0.28
N GLY A 522 -14.01 -6.71 0.27
CA GLY A 522 -13.14 -7.68 -0.38
C GLY A 522 -12.90 -8.95 0.45
N PRO A 523 -11.93 -9.78 0.07
CA PRO A 523 -11.66 -11.04 0.77
C PRO A 523 -11.10 -10.82 2.18
N GLY A 524 -11.48 -11.70 3.10
CA GLY A 524 -10.94 -11.75 4.46
C GLY A 524 -11.48 -10.67 5.41
N GLN A 525 -11.32 -10.90 6.72
CA GLN A 525 -11.83 -10.01 7.77
C GLN A 525 -10.72 -9.48 8.71
N ALA A 526 -9.46 -9.82 8.47
CA ALA A 526 -8.35 -9.55 9.39
C ALA A 526 -8.15 -8.03 9.66
N LEU A 527 -8.17 -7.21 8.61
CA LEU A 527 -8.02 -5.76 8.74
C LEU A 527 -9.23 -5.10 9.43
N ALA A 528 -10.45 -5.56 9.13
CA ALA A 528 -11.65 -5.06 9.80
C ALA A 528 -11.65 -5.41 11.30
N ASN A 529 -11.24 -6.63 11.67
CA ASN A 529 -11.11 -7.04 13.07
C ASN A 529 -10.02 -6.25 13.80
N LEU A 530 -8.93 -5.90 13.11
CA LEU A 530 -7.88 -5.06 13.66
C LEU A 530 -8.36 -3.60 13.85
N ALA A 531 -9.11 -3.06 12.90
CA ALA A 531 -9.73 -1.73 13.01
C ALA A 531 -10.76 -1.66 14.15
N ARG A 532 -11.59 -2.71 14.36
CA ARG A 532 -12.48 -2.81 15.53
C ARG A 532 -11.70 -2.73 16.85
N ARG A 533 -10.56 -3.43 16.94
CA ARG A 533 -9.72 -3.43 18.13
C ARG A 533 -9.10 -2.05 18.39
N ASP A 534 -8.55 -1.41 17.35
CA ASP A 534 -7.98 -0.06 17.47
C ASP A 534 -9.05 0.98 17.83
N ALA A 535 -10.24 0.94 17.22
CA ALA A 535 -11.35 1.83 17.57
C ALA A 535 -11.75 1.69 19.05
N LYS A 536 -11.81 0.46 19.56
CA LYS A 536 -12.06 0.19 20.99
C LYS A 536 -10.94 0.77 21.88
N LEU A 537 -9.67 0.53 21.55
CA LEU A 537 -8.54 1.01 22.34
C LEU A 537 -8.45 2.54 22.36
N LEU A 538 -8.71 3.21 21.23
CA LEU A 538 -8.79 4.67 21.15
C LEU A 538 -9.94 5.20 22.03
N ARG A 539 -11.11 4.55 22.00
CA ARG A 539 -12.26 4.90 22.86
C ARG A 539 -11.94 4.73 24.35
N GLU A 540 -11.20 3.69 24.73
CA GLU A 540 -10.73 3.46 26.11
C GLU A 540 -9.70 4.51 26.55
N ALA A 541 -8.75 4.86 25.68
CA ALA A 541 -7.76 5.90 25.93
C ALA A 541 -8.40 7.30 26.08
N GLU A 542 -9.38 7.65 25.24
CA GLU A 542 -10.14 8.89 25.38
C GLU A 542 -10.89 8.98 26.72
N LYS A 543 -11.56 7.88 27.14
CA LYS A 543 -12.24 7.82 28.45
C LYS A 543 -11.26 8.03 29.60
N ALA A 544 -10.10 7.36 29.56
CA ALA A 544 -9.06 7.50 30.57
C ALA A 544 -8.49 8.93 30.62
N ALA A 545 -8.24 9.55 29.46
CA ALA A 545 -7.76 10.93 29.38
C ALA A 545 -8.77 11.94 29.95
N ARG A 546 -10.07 11.77 29.66
CA ARG A 546 -11.13 12.61 30.26
C ARG A 546 -11.25 12.41 31.78
N ALA A 547 -11.17 11.18 32.26
CA ALA A 547 -11.18 10.90 33.70
C ALA A 547 -9.96 11.48 34.43
N ALA A 548 -8.80 11.55 33.78
CA ALA A 548 -7.60 12.21 34.31
C ALA A 548 -7.70 13.75 34.30
N ALA A 549 -8.44 14.33 33.35
CA ALA A 549 -8.66 15.78 33.25
C ALA A 549 -9.80 16.29 34.16
N GLY A 550 -10.82 15.46 34.42
CA GLY A 550 -11.99 15.80 35.24
C GLY A 550 -11.86 15.32 36.69
N GLY A 551 -11.43 16.20 37.60
CA GLY A 551 -11.29 15.88 39.02
C GLY A 551 -12.61 15.50 39.71
N GLN A 552 -12.75 14.21 40.06
CA GLN A 552 -13.75 13.55 40.93
C GLN A 552 -15.27 13.74 40.65
N ASN A 553 -15.71 14.80 39.95
CA ASN A 553 -17.12 15.09 39.67
C ASN A 553 -17.57 14.74 38.24
N ALA A 554 -16.69 14.18 37.39
CA ALA A 554 -17.00 13.79 36.01
C ALA A 554 -17.60 12.37 35.89
N VAL A 555 -18.22 11.85 36.95
CA VAL A 555 -18.88 10.54 36.97
C VAL A 555 -20.38 10.72 36.66
N GLY A 556 -20.73 10.83 35.38
CA GLY A 556 -22.13 10.96 34.99
C GLY A 556 -22.44 11.39 33.55
N GLU A 557 -21.47 11.89 32.77
CA GLU A 557 -21.72 12.10 31.34
C GLU A 557 -21.64 10.77 30.59
N ASP A 558 -22.81 10.29 30.14
CA ASP A 558 -22.91 9.15 29.25
C ASP A 558 -21.99 9.33 28.03
N VAL A 559 -21.27 8.26 27.70
CA VAL A 559 -20.37 8.26 26.55
C VAL A 559 -21.24 8.21 25.30
N ASP A 560 -21.55 9.39 24.77
CA ASP A 560 -22.25 9.61 23.50
C ASP A 560 -21.89 8.56 22.43
N ASP A 561 -22.73 7.53 22.31
CA ASP A 561 -22.52 6.39 21.41
C ASP A 561 -22.59 6.81 19.93
N SER A 562 -23.17 7.98 19.61
CA SER A 562 -23.12 8.56 18.25
C SER A 562 -21.70 8.91 17.79
N LYS A 563 -20.72 8.88 18.71
CA LYS A 563 -19.29 9.07 18.42
C LYS A 563 -18.52 7.75 18.19
N GLU A 564 -19.12 6.58 18.34
CA GLU A 564 -18.41 5.32 18.06
C GLU A 564 -18.03 5.20 16.58
N THR A 565 -16.90 4.58 16.29
CA THR A 565 -16.51 4.25 14.90
C THR A 565 -17.07 2.88 14.55
N GLU A 566 -18.11 2.86 13.74
CA GLU A 566 -18.68 1.65 13.18
C GLU A 566 -17.72 1.01 12.18
N VAL A 567 -17.52 -0.30 12.28
CA VAL A 567 -16.77 -1.09 11.30
C VAL A 567 -17.71 -2.12 10.68
N ILE A 568 -17.81 -2.11 9.36
CA ILE A 568 -18.53 -3.10 8.56
C ILE A 568 -17.49 -3.86 7.74
N SER A 569 -17.57 -5.19 7.73
CA SER A 569 -16.68 -6.04 6.94
C SER A 569 -17.54 -6.81 5.96
N VAL A 570 -17.24 -6.70 4.67
CA VAL A 570 -18.02 -7.27 3.57
C VAL A 570 -17.15 -8.24 2.82
N ALA A 571 -17.16 -9.50 3.29
CA ALA A 571 -16.33 -10.59 2.80
C ALA A 571 -17.13 -11.85 2.43
N THR A 572 -18.43 -11.88 2.73
CA THR A 572 -19.37 -12.99 2.44
C THR A 572 -20.68 -12.46 1.88
N GLU A 573 -21.50 -13.36 1.31
CA GLU A 573 -22.85 -13.07 0.82
C GLU A 573 -23.72 -12.42 1.89
N LYS A 574 -23.74 -13.02 3.09
CA LYS A 574 -24.46 -12.50 4.26
C LYS A 574 -24.00 -11.10 4.67
N ASP A 575 -22.71 -10.78 4.51
CA ASP A 575 -22.22 -9.44 4.81
C ASP A 575 -22.68 -8.41 3.76
N MET A 576 -22.85 -8.81 2.50
CA MET A 576 -23.42 -7.97 1.43
C MET A 576 -24.91 -7.72 1.66
N ASP A 577 -25.68 -8.76 2.00
CA ASP A 577 -27.09 -8.62 2.39
C ASP A 577 -27.24 -7.65 3.56
N ARG A 578 -26.43 -7.82 4.60
CA ARG A 578 -26.44 -6.93 5.76
C ARG A 578 -26.03 -5.48 5.42
N LEU A 579 -25.07 -5.28 4.52
CA LEU A 579 -24.72 -3.93 4.07
C LEU A 579 -25.90 -3.28 3.33
N ARG A 580 -26.60 -4.06 2.48
CA ARG A 580 -27.80 -3.60 1.78
C ARG A 580 -28.91 -3.20 2.75
N GLU A 581 -29.23 -4.05 3.73
CA GLU A 581 -30.24 -3.76 4.77
C GLU A 581 -29.94 -2.43 5.48
N ILE A 582 -28.69 -2.22 5.94
CA ILE A 582 -28.25 -0.96 6.56
C ILE A 582 -28.39 0.23 5.59
N TRP A 583 -28.09 0.05 4.30
CA TRP A 583 -28.20 1.13 3.31
C TRP A 583 -29.66 1.51 3.02
N GLU A 584 -30.54 0.52 2.89
CA GLU A 584 -31.98 0.70 2.64
C GLU A 584 -32.67 1.39 3.83
N GLU A 585 -32.38 0.96 5.07
CA GLU A 585 -32.87 1.61 6.30
C GLU A 585 -32.49 3.10 6.39
N GLU A 586 -31.27 3.46 5.96
CA GLU A 586 -30.75 4.84 6.01
C GLU A 586 -31.24 5.77 4.90
N ASP A 587 -31.58 5.21 3.74
CA ASP A 587 -32.24 5.96 2.66
C ASP A 587 -33.76 6.06 2.89
N GLY A 588 -34.30 5.39 3.93
CA GLY A 588 -35.69 5.46 4.36
C GLY A 588 -36.66 4.64 3.48
N VAL A 589 -36.19 3.50 2.97
CA VAL A 589 -36.88 2.61 2.01
C VAL A 589 -37.68 1.52 2.72
#